data_AF-A0A749SUL5-F1
#
_entry.id   AF-A0A749SUL5-F1
#
_cell.length_a   1.000
_cell.length_b   1.000
_cell.length_c   1.000
_cell.angle_alpha   90.00
_cell.angle_beta   90.00
_cell.angle_gamma   90.00
#
_symmetry.space_group_name_H-M   'P 1'
#
loop_
_entity.id
_entity.type
_entity.pdbx_description
1 polymer ?
#
loop_
_entity_poly.entity_id
_entity_poly.type
_entity_poly.pdbx_seq_one_letter_code
_entity_poly.pdbx_strand_id
1 'polypeptide(L)'
;MWNACRAAMLQGSQPVSDRDELPYAQVKAAADLYALCWQSGEVVTYTPDPEKATIWLNNYSGTCVQEYVKLERLQETLSGNSPVIPDDWVMVPKEPTQAMIKAWLSEVANWRGHVAGYKAALAAAPQHEVK
;
A
#
# COMPACT_ATOMS: atom_id res chain seq x y z
N MET A 1 -17.37 -2.53 -32.77
CA MET A 1 -17.47 -3.64 -31.80
C MET A 1 -17.02 -3.11 -30.44
N TRP A 2 -17.84 -2.35 -29.73
CA TRP A 2 -18.81 -2.84 -28.73
C TRP A 2 -20.10 -2.01 -28.80
N ASN A 3 -20.93 -2.30 -29.81
CA ASN A 3 -22.25 -1.71 -30.06
C ASN A 3 -23.15 -2.86 -30.53
N ALA A 4 -24.23 -3.22 -29.80
CA ALA A 4 -25.40 -3.92 -30.38
C ALA A 4 -26.59 -4.20 -29.43
N CYS A 5 -26.49 -4.19 -28.09
CA CYS A 5 -27.55 -4.79 -27.25
C CYS A 5 -28.28 -3.86 -26.27
N ARG A 6 -28.60 -2.61 -26.62
CA ARG A 6 -29.46 -1.77 -25.77
C ARG A 6 -30.47 -0.91 -26.55
N ALA A 7 -31.02 -1.46 -27.64
CA ALA A 7 -32.08 -0.80 -28.42
C ALA A 7 -33.39 -1.62 -28.50
N ALA A 8 -33.47 -2.80 -27.87
CA ALA A 8 -34.56 -3.77 -28.14
C ALA A 8 -35.63 -3.91 -27.05
N MET A 9 -35.53 -3.29 -25.87
CA MET A 9 -36.48 -3.54 -24.77
C MET A 9 -37.53 -2.43 -24.58
N LEU A 10 -38.08 -1.89 -25.68
CA LEU A 10 -39.23 -0.97 -25.67
C LEU A 10 -40.57 -1.64 -26.00
N GLN A 11 -40.67 -2.98 -25.97
CA GLN A 11 -41.94 -3.67 -26.17
C GLN A 11 -42.05 -4.88 -25.23
N GLY A 12 -42.93 -4.80 -24.23
CA GLY A 12 -43.27 -5.93 -23.36
C GLY A 12 -43.52 -5.53 -21.91
N SER A 13 -44.74 -5.11 -21.63
CA SER A 13 -45.28 -4.89 -20.29
C SER A 13 -45.45 -6.20 -19.50
N GLN A 14 -44.72 -6.34 -18.39
CA GLN A 14 -45.04 -7.16 -17.20
C GLN A 14 -44.30 -6.54 -16.00
N PRO A 15 -44.88 -6.51 -14.77
CA PRO A 15 -44.19 -5.94 -13.63
C PRO A 15 -43.13 -6.95 -13.16
N VAL A 16 -41.88 -6.73 -13.53
CA VAL A 16 -40.76 -7.49 -12.97
C VAL A 16 -40.55 -6.99 -11.54
N SER A 17 -41.29 -7.61 -10.62
CA SER A 17 -40.96 -7.64 -9.20
C SER A 17 -39.74 -8.54 -9.03
N ASP A 18 -38.56 -7.97 -9.22
CA ASP A 18 -37.33 -8.40 -8.57
C ASP A 18 -36.34 -7.25 -8.76
N ARG A 19 -36.17 -6.46 -7.69
CA ARG A 19 -35.11 -5.45 -7.65
C ARG A 19 -33.80 -6.21 -7.53
N ASP A 20 -33.16 -6.46 -8.67
CA ASP A 20 -31.72 -6.69 -8.72
C ASP A 20 -31.05 -5.43 -8.13
N GLU A 21 -30.70 -5.47 -6.84
CA GLU A 21 -29.91 -4.42 -6.20
C GLU A 21 -28.56 -4.36 -6.91
N LEU A 22 -28.41 -3.42 -7.84
CA LEU A 22 -27.13 -3.10 -8.45
C LEU A 22 -26.12 -2.80 -7.32
N PRO A 23 -24.89 -3.35 -7.36
CA PRO A 23 -23.91 -3.10 -6.33
C PRO A 23 -23.55 -1.62 -6.35
N TYR A 24 -24.03 -0.89 -5.34
CA TYR A 24 -23.71 0.53 -5.14
C TYR A 24 -22.20 0.65 -4.96
N ALA A 25 -21.54 1.48 -5.78
CA ALA A 25 -20.11 1.70 -5.66
C ALA A 25 -19.83 2.47 -4.37
N GLN A 26 -18.94 1.96 -3.53
CA GLN A 26 -18.57 2.62 -2.27
C GLN A 26 -17.20 3.27 -2.39
N VAL A 27 -17.11 4.52 -1.95
CA VAL A 27 -15.84 5.21 -1.79
C VAL A 27 -15.18 4.71 -0.51
N LYS A 28 -13.94 4.23 -0.59
CA LYS A 28 -13.19 3.86 0.60
C LYS A 28 -12.73 5.15 1.29
N ALA A 29 -12.87 5.23 2.62
CA ALA A 29 -12.40 6.35 3.44
C ALA A 29 -10.86 6.41 3.56
N ALA A 30 -10.14 6.14 2.48
CA ALA A 30 -8.69 6.19 2.40
C ALA A 30 -8.19 7.59 2.03
N ALA A 31 -9.01 8.37 1.33
CA ALA A 31 -8.70 9.73 0.89
C ALA A 31 -9.09 10.78 1.94
N ASP A 32 -8.42 11.93 1.90
CA ASP A 32 -8.70 13.08 2.78
C ASP A 32 -9.64 14.09 2.10
N LEU A 33 -9.76 14.04 0.77
CA LEU A 33 -10.61 14.91 -0.02
C LEU A 33 -11.09 14.19 -1.29
N TYR A 34 -12.35 14.41 -1.64
CA TYR A 34 -12.99 13.88 -2.84
C TYR A 34 -13.43 15.03 -3.74
N ALA A 35 -13.18 14.92 -5.04
CA ALA A 35 -13.66 15.86 -6.04
C ALA A 35 -14.70 15.20 -6.94
N LEU A 36 -15.83 15.87 -7.14
CA LEU A 36 -16.76 15.52 -8.21
C LEU A 36 -16.24 16.09 -9.52
N CYS A 37 -15.98 15.24 -10.50
CA CYS A 37 -15.46 15.64 -11.80
C CYS A 37 -16.40 15.19 -12.92
N TRP A 38 -16.51 15.98 -13.98
CA TRP A 38 -17.07 15.51 -15.25
C TRP A 38 -16.12 14.48 -15.89
N GLN A 39 -16.63 13.63 -16.78
CA GLN A 39 -15.78 12.72 -17.57
C GLN A 39 -14.73 13.44 -18.43
N SER A 40 -14.95 14.72 -18.73
CA SER A 40 -13.97 15.61 -19.38
C SER A 40 -12.79 16.01 -18.47
N GLY A 41 -12.86 15.71 -17.17
CA GLY A 41 -11.85 16.04 -16.16
C GLY A 41 -12.06 17.38 -15.46
N GLU A 42 -13.12 18.13 -15.78
CA GLU A 42 -13.46 19.38 -15.11
C GLU A 42 -14.04 19.11 -13.71
N VAL A 43 -13.48 19.77 -12.70
CA VAL A 43 -13.93 19.63 -11.31
C VAL A 43 -15.13 20.53 -11.03
N VAL A 44 -16.19 19.94 -10.49
CA VAL A 44 -17.43 20.63 -10.12
C VAL A 44 -17.37 21.12 -8.67
N THR A 45 -16.99 20.24 -7.75
CA THR A 45 -17.01 20.53 -6.31
C THR A 45 -16.15 19.54 -5.53
N TYR A 46 -15.88 19.87 -4.26
CA TYR A 46 -15.07 19.08 -3.34
C TYR A 46 -15.84 18.74 -2.06
N THR A 47 -15.55 17.58 -1.46
CA THR A 47 -16.05 17.17 -0.14
C THR A 47 -15.00 16.34 0.61
N PRO A 48 -14.78 16.55 1.91
CA PRO A 48 -14.00 15.63 2.73
C PRO A 48 -14.83 14.42 3.19
N ASP A 49 -16.15 14.46 3.01
CA ASP A 49 -17.09 13.45 3.49
C ASP A 49 -17.24 12.29 2.46
N PRO A 50 -16.79 11.07 2.80
CA PRO A 50 -16.85 9.91 1.90
C PRO A 50 -18.29 9.44 1.62
N GLU A 51 -19.26 9.73 2.50
CA GLU A 51 -20.66 9.38 2.25
C GLU A 51 -21.24 10.26 1.15
N LYS A 52 -20.95 11.57 1.18
CA LYS A 52 -21.31 12.48 0.08
C LYS A 52 -20.64 12.10 -1.24
N ALA A 53 -19.37 11.70 -1.19
CA ALA A 53 -18.67 11.21 -2.38
C ALA A 53 -19.31 9.92 -2.93
N THR A 54 -19.74 9.02 -2.05
CA THR A 54 -20.48 7.81 -2.43
C THR A 54 -21.84 8.13 -3.05
N ILE A 55 -22.58 9.11 -2.51
CA ILE A 55 -23.82 9.61 -3.11
C ILE A 55 -23.55 10.15 -4.52
N TRP A 56 -22.44 10.88 -4.73
CA TRP A 56 -22.08 11.38 -6.05
C TRP A 56 -21.84 10.28 -7.09
N LEU A 57 -21.04 9.27 -6.73
CA LEU A 57 -20.70 8.15 -7.62
C LEU A 57 -21.92 7.44 -8.20
N ASN A 58 -22.98 7.33 -7.40
CA ASN A 58 -24.09 6.46 -7.75
C ASN A 58 -25.32 7.20 -8.27
N ASN A 59 -25.45 8.50 -7.98
CA ASN A 59 -26.63 9.29 -8.35
C ASN A 59 -26.38 10.25 -9.53
N TYR A 60 -25.12 10.51 -9.91
CA TYR A 60 -24.79 11.47 -10.97
C TYR A 60 -24.14 10.77 -12.19
N SER A 61 -24.97 10.47 -13.18
CA SER A 61 -24.52 9.94 -14.48
C SER A 61 -23.62 10.95 -15.22
N GLY A 62 -22.52 10.49 -15.80
CA GLY A 62 -21.59 11.35 -16.56
C GLY A 62 -20.55 12.08 -15.70
N THR A 63 -20.52 11.79 -14.39
CA THR A 63 -19.49 12.28 -13.46
C THR A 63 -18.66 11.12 -12.91
N CYS A 64 -17.48 11.43 -12.36
CA CYS A 64 -16.65 10.52 -11.58
C CYS A 64 -16.19 11.20 -10.29
N VAL A 65 -15.73 10.42 -9.33
CA VAL A 65 -15.12 10.93 -8.10
C VAL A 65 -13.63 10.69 -8.14
N GLN A 66 -12.86 11.75 -7.92
CA GLN A 66 -11.41 11.69 -7.79
C GLN A 66 -11.00 11.80 -6.32
N GLU A 67 -10.08 10.94 -5.89
CA GLU A 67 -9.59 10.85 -4.51
C GLU A 67 -8.25 11.57 -4.35
N TYR A 68 -8.11 12.36 -3.28
CA TYR A 68 -6.89 13.09 -2.94
C TYR A 68 -6.46 12.80 -1.50
N VAL A 69 -5.15 12.69 -1.30
CA VAL A 69 -4.52 12.46 0.01
C VAL A 69 -3.62 13.65 0.34
N LYS A 70 -3.57 14.03 1.61
CA LYS A 70 -2.66 15.07 2.10
C LYS A 70 -1.21 14.62 1.93
N LEU A 71 -0.39 15.53 1.39
CA LEU A 71 1.04 15.29 1.16
C LEU A 71 1.80 14.93 2.45
N GLU A 72 1.42 15.51 3.59
CA GLU A 72 2.02 15.20 4.91
C GLU A 72 1.86 13.72 5.27
N ARG A 73 0.64 13.17 5.11
CA ARG A 73 0.34 11.75 5.36
C ARG A 73 1.09 10.82 4.40
N LEU A 74 1.28 11.25 3.15
CA LEU A 74 2.12 10.54 2.19
C LEU A 74 3.58 10.53 2.64
N GLN A 75 4.11 11.67 3.08
CA GLN A 75 5.49 11.80 3.57
C GLN A 75 5.72 10.96 4.82
N GLU A 76 4.82 10.96 5.80
CA GLU A 76 4.90 10.09 6.98
C GLU A 76 4.96 8.60 6.61
N THR A 77 4.15 8.18 5.64
CA THR A 77 4.14 6.79 5.16
C THR A 77 5.46 6.43 4.44
N LEU A 78 6.05 7.36 3.70
CA LEU A 78 7.32 7.17 2.99
C LEU A 78 8.53 7.27 3.93
N SER A 79 8.45 8.08 4.98
CA SER A 79 9.54 8.33 5.95
C SER A 79 9.53 7.36 7.14
N GLY A 80 8.41 6.71 7.45
CA GLY A 80 8.21 5.93 8.68
C GLY A 80 8.31 4.40 8.55
N ASN A 81 8.59 3.85 7.37
CA ASN A 81 8.57 2.39 7.14
C ASN A 81 9.96 1.74 6.96
N SER A 82 11.04 2.38 7.41
CA SER A 82 12.28 1.63 7.64
C SER A 82 12.06 0.83 8.92
N PRO A 83 12.07 -0.52 8.91
CA PRO A 83 11.88 -1.30 10.12
C PRO A 83 12.88 -0.80 11.16
N VAL A 84 12.36 -0.29 12.28
CA VAL A 84 13.19 0.03 13.45
C VAL A 84 13.88 -1.28 13.81
N ILE A 85 15.20 -1.31 13.65
CA ILE A 85 16.02 -2.41 14.13
C ILE A 85 15.84 -2.41 15.64
N PRO A 86 15.24 -3.45 16.26
CA PRO A 86 15.10 -3.49 17.71
C PRO A 86 16.47 -3.35 18.36
N ASP A 87 16.58 -2.72 19.54
CA ASP A 87 17.87 -2.37 20.18
C ASP A 87 18.85 -3.57 20.33
N ASP A 88 18.34 -4.80 20.38
CA ASP A 88 19.11 -6.04 20.50
C ASP A 88 19.54 -6.67 19.16
N TRP A 89 19.21 -6.06 18.02
CA TRP A 89 19.53 -6.58 16.68
C TRP A 89 20.73 -5.84 16.07
N VAL A 90 21.67 -6.61 15.52
CA VAL A 90 22.85 -6.08 14.84
C VAL A 90 22.73 -6.29 13.34
N MET A 91 23.02 -5.25 12.55
CA MET A 91 23.07 -5.38 11.10
C MET A 91 24.26 -6.22 10.69
N VAL A 92 23.98 -7.28 9.93
CA VAL A 92 24.99 -8.19 9.38
C VAL A 92 24.86 -8.27 7.87
N PRO A 93 25.98 -8.34 7.13
CA PRO A 93 25.94 -8.62 5.69
C PRO A 93 25.21 -9.93 5.39
N LYS A 94 24.46 -9.96 4.28
CA LYS A 94 23.77 -11.17 3.82
C LYS A 94 24.75 -12.31 3.54
N GLU A 95 25.93 -11.98 3.02
CA GLU A 95 27.02 -12.91 2.81
C GLU A 95 28.16 -12.59 3.79
N PRO A 96 28.63 -13.57 4.60
CA PRO A 96 29.66 -13.32 5.58
C PRO A 96 30.97 -12.92 4.90
N THR A 97 31.62 -11.88 5.41
CA THR A 97 32.91 -11.43 4.87
C THR A 97 34.02 -12.40 5.24
N GLN A 98 35.15 -12.33 4.53
CA GLN A 98 36.33 -13.14 4.85
C GLN A 98 36.81 -12.94 6.30
N ALA A 99 36.66 -11.72 6.84
CA ALA A 99 37.00 -11.40 8.22
C ALA A 99 36.08 -12.13 9.21
N MET A 100 34.77 -12.13 8.96
CA MET A 100 33.77 -12.85 9.77
C MET A 100 34.04 -14.36 9.74
N ILE A 101 34.30 -14.93 8.56
CA ILE A 101 34.60 -16.37 8.39
C ILE A 101 35.88 -16.74 9.16
N LYS A 102 36.95 -15.94 9.01
CA LYS A 102 38.23 -16.19 9.70
C LYS A 102 38.08 -16.12 11.22
N ALA A 103 37.32 -15.14 11.72
CA ALA A 103 37.06 -14.99 13.15
C ALA A 103 36.30 -16.20 13.72
N TRP A 104 35.25 -16.66 13.03
CA TRP A 104 34.52 -17.87 13.41
C TRP A 104 35.44 -19.09 13.45
N LEU A 105 36.17 -19.35 12.36
CA LEU A 105 37.02 -20.54 12.24
C LEU A 105 38.14 -20.57 13.29
N SER A 106 38.69 -19.41 13.65
CA SER A 106 39.69 -19.31 14.71
C SER A 106 39.15 -19.74 16.07
N GLU A 107 37.94 -19.33 16.43
CA GLU A 107 37.31 -19.70 17.70
C GLU A 107 36.92 -21.18 17.77
N VAL A 108 36.43 -21.73 16.65
CA VAL A 108 36.12 -23.16 16.53
C VAL A 108 37.40 -23.99 16.60
N ALA A 109 38.48 -23.57 15.94
CA ALA A 109 39.78 -24.24 16.00
C ALA A 109 40.37 -24.25 17.42
N ASN A 110 40.05 -23.22 18.23
CA ASN A 110 40.43 -23.15 19.64
C ASN A 110 39.48 -23.91 20.57
N TRP A 111 38.60 -24.77 20.05
CA TRP A 111 37.63 -25.56 20.81
C TRP A 111 36.69 -24.74 21.71
N ARG A 112 36.50 -23.45 21.41
CA ARG A 112 35.61 -22.55 22.19
C ARG A 112 34.13 -22.72 21.82
N GLY A 113 33.84 -23.50 20.78
CA GLY A 113 32.50 -23.87 20.34
C GLY A 113 31.84 -22.85 19.40
N HIS A 114 30.72 -23.25 18.80
CA HIS A 114 30.03 -22.47 17.76
C HIS A 114 29.47 -21.14 18.26
N VAL A 115 29.06 -21.05 19.53
CA VAL A 115 28.55 -19.79 20.11
C VAL A 115 29.65 -18.74 20.20
N ALA A 116 30.87 -19.12 20.60
CA ALA A 116 32.01 -18.22 20.62
C ALA A 116 32.40 -17.80 19.19
N GLY A 117 32.40 -18.74 18.25
CA GLY A 117 32.63 -18.45 16.82
C GLY A 117 31.62 -17.48 16.23
N TYR A 118 30.34 -17.62 16.54
CA TYR A 118 29.30 -16.69 16.07
C TYR A 118 29.48 -15.29 16.66
N LYS A 119 29.75 -15.18 17.96
CA LYS A 119 30.04 -13.88 18.59
C LYS A 119 31.26 -13.19 17.96
N ALA A 120 32.32 -13.94 17.68
CA ALA A 120 33.51 -13.40 17.01
C ALA A 120 33.22 -12.98 15.56
N ALA A 121 32.39 -13.72 14.83
CA ALA A 121 31.95 -13.33 13.50
C ALA A 121 31.12 -12.04 13.51
N LEU A 122 30.20 -11.87 14.47
CA LEU A 122 29.43 -10.63 14.63
C LEU A 122 30.32 -9.44 14.98
N ALA A 123 31.30 -9.63 15.86
CA ALA A 123 32.27 -8.59 16.21
C ALA A 123 33.16 -8.16 15.04
N ALA A 124 33.42 -9.08 14.10
CA ALA A 124 34.16 -8.82 12.87
C ALA A 124 33.27 -8.34 11.71
N ALA A 125 31.95 -8.21 11.92
CA ALA A 125 31.04 -7.70 10.89
C ALA A 125 31.31 -6.21 10.63
N PRO A 126 31.35 -5.78 9.35
CA PRO A 126 31.53 -4.38 9.02
C PRO A 126 30.35 -3.57 9.58
N GLN A 127 30.65 -2.63 10.49
CA GLN A 127 29.65 -1.72 11.01
C GLN A 127 29.43 -0.61 9.97
N HIS A 128 28.18 -0.32 9.65
CA HIS A 128 27.84 0.83 8.83
C HIS A 128 28.12 2.09 9.67
N GLU A 129 29.20 2.82 9.40
CA GLU A 129 29.44 4.13 10.01
C GLU A 129 28.33 5.07 9.52
N VAL A 130 27.37 5.38 10.40
CA VAL A 130 26.43 6.47 10.18
C VAL A 130 27.23 7.76 10.34
N LYS A 131 27.59 8.40 9.22
CA LYS A 131 28.15 9.75 9.18
C LYS A 131 27.06 10.80 9.31
#